data_AF-A0A7W9RYI6-F1
#
_entry.id   AF-A0A7W9RYI6-F1
#
_cell.length_a   1.000
_cell.length_b   1.000
_cell.length_c   1.000
_cell.angle_alpha   90.00
_cell.angle_beta   90.00
_cell.angle_gamma   90.00
#
_symmetry.space_group_name_H-M   'P 1'
#
loop_
_entity.id
_entity.type
_entity.pdbx_description
1 polymer ?
#
loop_
_entity_poly.entity_id
_entity_poly.type
_entity_poly.pdbx_seq_one_letter_code
_entity_poly.pdbx_strand_id
1 'polypeptide(L)'
;MAEAFQFELVSPERLLVSEKIESVVIPATEGEMTIMANHAPVMTTIKPGVVTVNTAAGQQERYVVFGGFADILPAGCTLLAESAVSVKDLDRDDIARRVQEAKEDVADARDDNTRTRAEQYLSELTTLQGALQAA
;
A
#
# COMPACT_ATOMS: atom_id res chain seq x y z
N MET A 1 25.62 1.16 -11.20
CA MET A 1 24.76 0.39 -10.28
C MET A 1 24.32 1.36 -9.20
N ALA A 2 23.02 1.41 -8.90
CA ALA A 2 22.52 2.29 -7.85
C ALA A 2 23.05 1.79 -6.50
N GLU A 3 23.36 2.70 -5.59
CA GLU A 3 23.81 2.34 -4.26
C GLU A 3 22.61 1.81 -3.46
N ALA A 4 22.78 0.70 -2.74
CA ALA A 4 21.70 0.10 -1.98
C ALA A 4 21.57 0.75 -0.60
N PHE A 5 20.35 1.03 -0.16
CA PHE A 5 20.05 1.62 1.14
C PHE A 5 19.04 0.77 1.92
N GLN A 6 18.98 0.98 3.24
CA GLN A 6 18.04 0.25 4.09
C GLN A 6 16.63 0.79 3.88
N PHE A 7 15.69 -0.11 3.59
CA PHE A 7 14.27 0.19 3.55
C PHE A 7 13.48 -0.70 4.50
N GLU A 8 12.53 -0.09 5.20
CA GLU A 8 11.66 -0.79 6.13
C GLU A 8 10.20 -0.45 5.87
N LEU A 9 9.35 -1.46 5.72
CA LEU A 9 7.90 -1.32 5.68
C LEU A 9 7.33 -1.93 6.95
N VAL A 10 6.77 -1.07 7.80
CA VAL A 10 6.23 -1.42 9.11
C VAL A 10 4.74 -1.16 9.11
N SER A 11 3.95 -2.13 9.59
CA SER A 11 2.56 -1.93 9.99
C SER A 11 2.39 -2.13 11.50
N PRO A 12 1.29 -1.68 12.12
CA PRO A 12 1.03 -1.92 13.54
C PRO A 12 1.03 -3.40 13.92
N GLU A 13 0.68 -4.27 12.97
CA GLU A 13 0.58 -5.71 13.19
C GLU A 13 1.94 -6.42 13.04
N ARG A 14 2.79 -5.98 12.11
CA ARG A 14 4.08 -6.63 11.82
C ARG A 14 5.03 -5.77 10.98
N LEU A 15 6.31 -6.13 11.03
CA LEU A 15 7.31 -5.73 10.05
C LEU A 15 7.11 -6.54 8.76
N LEU A 16 6.79 -5.90 7.64
CA LEU A 16 6.58 -6.58 6.36
C LEU A 16 7.86 -6.70 5.55
N VAL A 17 8.67 -5.63 5.54
CA VAL A 17 9.92 -5.57 4.77
C VAL A 17 10.99 -4.94 5.65
N SER A 18 12.18 -5.53 5.66
CA SER A 18 13.40 -4.89 6.20
C SER A 18 14.59 -5.46 5.46
N GLU A 19 15.02 -4.76 4.42
CA GLU A 19 16.08 -5.21 3.53
C GLU A 19 16.78 -4.04 2.83
N LYS A 20 17.86 -4.36 2.10
CA LYS A 20 18.58 -3.38 1.27
C LYS A 20 18.02 -3.35 -0.14
N ILE A 21 17.62 -2.17 -0.57
CA ILE A 21 16.95 -1.94 -1.86
C ILE A 21 17.70 -0.90 -2.68
N GLU A 22 17.50 -0.90 -4.00
CA GLU A 22 18.05 0.13 -4.89
C GLU A 22 17.15 1.36 -4.95
N SER A 23 15.83 1.14 -4.96
CA SER A 23 14.83 2.21 -5.00
C SER A 23 13.47 1.74 -4.52
N VAL A 24 12.68 2.69 -3.99
CA VAL A 24 11.27 2.48 -3.67
C VAL A 24 10.42 3.58 -4.28
N VAL A 25 9.29 3.22 -4.87
CA VAL A 25 8.27 4.15 -5.36
C VAL A 25 7.10 4.16 -4.38
N ILE A 26 6.76 5.34 -3.88
CA ILE A 26 5.69 5.54 -2.91
C ILE A 26 4.62 6.52 -3.46
N PRO A 27 3.32 6.28 -3.16
CA PRO A 27 2.25 7.21 -3.49
C PRO A 27 2.14 8.30 -2.40
N ALA A 28 3.00 9.33 -2.48
CA ALA A 28 2.96 10.44 -1.53
C ALA A 28 1.76 11.37 -1.80
N THR A 29 1.41 12.20 -0.81
CA THR A 29 0.28 13.13 -0.94
C THR A 29 0.45 14.13 -2.08
N GLU A 30 1.68 14.57 -2.35
CA GLU A 30 1.99 15.51 -3.43
C GLU A 30 2.20 14.85 -4.81
N GLY A 31 2.13 13.52 -4.88
CA GLY A 31 2.33 12.75 -6.11
C GLY A 31 3.14 11.48 -5.87
N GLU A 32 3.51 10.80 -6.94
CA GLU A 32 4.40 9.64 -6.85
C GLU A 32 5.84 10.09 -6.61
N MET A 33 6.49 9.50 -5.62
CA MET A 33 7.88 9.80 -5.27
C MET A 33 8.72 8.54 -5.40
N THR A 34 9.84 8.64 -6.13
CA THR A 34 10.85 7.59 -6.19
C THR A 34 12.01 7.97 -5.30
N ILE A 35 12.30 7.12 -4.32
CA ILE A 35 13.36 7.31 -3.33
C ILE A 35 14.51 6.38 -3.68
N MET A 36 15.72 6.92 -3.63
CA MET A 36 16.98 6.23 -3.90
C MET A 36 17.97 6.49 -2.77
N ALA A 37 19.14 5.85 -2.81
CA ALA A 37 20.21 6.15 -1.86
C ALA A 37 20.58 7.65 -1.87
N ASN A 38 20.94 8.16 -0.69
CA ASN A 38 21.32 9.55 -0.44
C ASN A 38 20.21 10.59 -0.76
N HIS A 39 18.94 10.19 -0.72
CA HIS A 39 17.82 11.12 -0.84
C HIS A 39 17.83 12.14 0.31
N ALA A 40 17.37 13.37 0.03
CA ALA A 40 17.24 14.41 1.04
C ALA A 40 16.27 13.98 2.16
N PRO A 41 16.52 14.39 3.43
CA PRO A 41 15.60 14.06 4.51
C PRO A 41 14.23 14.68 4.28
N VAL A 42 13.18 13.86 4.26
CA VAL A 42 11.80 14.28 3.99
C VAL A 42 10.84 13.39 4.78
N MET A 43 9.88 14.01 5.45
CA MET A 43 8.75 13.32 6.06
C MET A 43 7.48 13.65 5.27
N THR A 44 6.75 12.64 4.82
CA THR A 44 5.54 12.85 4.02
C THR A 44 4.44 11.85 4.36
N THR A 45 3.19 12.23 4.08
CA THR A 45 2.04 11.33 4.18
C THR A 45 1.85 10.54 2.90
N ILE A 46 1.32 9.33 3.08
CA ILE A 46 1.15 8.34 2.02
C ILE A 46 -0.33 8.17 1.78
N LYS A 47 -0.72 8.21 0.51
CA LYS A 47 -2.08 7.93 0.07
C LYS A 47 -2.27 6.41 -0.08
N PRO A 48 -3.51 5.92 0.04
CA PRO A 48 -3.83 4.55 -0.35
C PRO A 48 -3.39 4.28 -1.79
N GLY A 49 -2.62 3.22 -2.02
CA GLY A 49 -2.03 2.94 -3.32
C GLY A 49 -1.01 1.80 -3.30
N VAL A 50 -0.18 1.74 -4.34
CA VAL A 50 0.81 0.68 -4.53
C VAL A 50 2.21 1.22 -4.27
N VAL A 51 2.93 0.55 -3.40
CA VAL A 51 4.35 0.78 -3.15
C VAL A 51 5.14 -0.26 -3.91
N THR A 52 6.09 0.20 -4.72
CA THR A 52 6.95 -0.68 -5.52
C THR A 52 8.36 -0.63 -4.99
N VAL A 53 8.88 -1.78 -4.55
CA VAL A 53 10.21 -1.94 -3.96
C VAL A 53 11.10 -2.65 -4.97
N ASN A 54 12.19 -2.01 -5.38
CA ASN A 54 13.20 -2.62 -6.25
C ASN A 54 14.39 -3.06 -5.40
N THR A 55 14.51 -4.36 -5.17
CA THR A 55 15.55 -4.98 -4.33
C THR A 55 16.94 -4.87 -4.98
N ALA A 56 18.01 -4.94 -4.17
CA ALA A 56 19.39 -4.97 -4.66
C ALA A 56 19.70 -6.18 -5.58
N ALA A 57 18.87 -7.21 -5.56
CA ALA A 57 18.98 -8.38 -6.43
C ALA A 57 18.28 -8.20 -7.79
N GLY A 58 17.70 -7.02 -8.07
CA GLY A 58 16.95 -6.73 -9.29
C GLY A 58 15.54 -7.32 -9.32
N GLN A 59 15.03 -7.83 -8.19
CA GLN A 59 13.63 -8.23 -8.06
C GLN A 59 12.75 -7.03 -7.70
N GLN A 60 11.58 -6.96 -8.34
CA GLN A 60 10.55 -5.99 -8.03
C GLN A 60 9.46 -6.61 -7.16
N GLU A 61 9.21 -6.00 -6.02
CA GLU A 61 8.14 -6.38 -5.10
C GLU A 61 7.11 -5.26 -5.00
N ARG A 62 5.84 -5.63 -4.80
CA ARG A 62 4.73 -4.68 -4.77
C ARG A 62 3.87 -4.92 -3.55
N TYR A 63 3.53 -3.83 -2.88
CA TYR A 63 2.75 -3.81 -1.66
C TYR A 63 1.61 -2.82 -1.82
N VAL A 64 0.39 -3.25 -1.49
CA VAL A 64 -0.76 -2.35 -1.38
C VAL A 64 -0.72 -1.76 0.02
N VAL A 65 -0.74 -0.43 0.11
CA VAL A 65 -0.78 0.31 1.38
C VAL A 65 -2.06 1.13 1.46
N PHE A 66 -2.64 1.23 2.65
CA PHE A 66 -3.87 1.98 2.91
C PHE A 66 -3.62 3.38 3.48
N GLY A 67 -2.41 3.88 3.30
CA GLY A 67 -1.96 5.16 3.83
C GLY A 67 -0.99 4.99 5.00
N GLY A 68 -0.52 6.13 5.50
CA GLY A 68 0.47 6.21 6.57
C GLY A 68 1.47 7.32 6.35
N PHE A 69 2.70 7.12 6.81
CA PHE A 69 3.79 8.10 6.77
C PHE A 69 5.07 7.47 6.24
N ALA A 70 5.78 8.18 5.38
CA ALA A 70 7.15 7.85 5.02
C ALA A 70 8.10 8.83 5.71
N ASP A 71 9.07 8.27 6.43
CA ASP A 71 10.21 8.98 6.99
C ASP A 71 11.46 8.62 6.18
N ILE A 72 12.02 9.61 5.49
CA ILE A 72 13.17 9.44 4.62
C ILE A 72 14.33 10.16 5.30
N LEU A 73 15.37 9.41 5.63
CA LEU A 73 16.58 9.90 6.28
C LEU A 73 17.81 9.56 5.42
N PRO A 74 18.96 10.21 5.65
CA PRO A 74 20.19 9.87 4.94
C PRO A 74 20.64 8.42 5.17
N ALA A 75 20.24 7.83 6.30
CA ALA A 75 20.57 6.46 6.66
C ALA A 75 19.65 5.40 6.02
N GLY A 76 18.46 5.79 5.54
CA GLY A 76 17.47 4.85 5.02
C GLY A 76 16.06 5.45 4.90
N CYS A 77 15.10 4.65 4.45
CA CYS A 77 13.70 5.04 4.38
C CYS A 77 12.82 4.06 5.17
N THR A 78 11.96 4.61 6.03
CA THR A 78 11.00 3.86 6.81
C THR A 78 9.59 4.28 6.42
N LEU A 79 8.81 3.31 5.94
CA LEU A 79 7.40 3.48 5.61
C LEU A 79 6.54 2.87 6.72
N LEU A 80 5.90 3.75 7.48
CA LEU A 80 4.94 3.43 8.53
C LEU A 80 3.55 3.40 7.91
N ALA A 81 3.10 2.22 7.47
CA ALA A 81 1.79 2.04 6.87
C ALA A 81 0.75 1.70 7.95
N GLU A 82 -0.45 2.27 7.89
CA GLU A 82 -1.55 1.88 8.77
C GLU A 82 -1.96 0.42 8.54
N SER A 83 -1.99 0.02 7.26
CA SER A 83 -2.14 -1.35 6.80
C SER A 83 -1.39 -1.52 5.49
N ALA A 84 -0.75 -2.68 5.33
CA ALA A 84 0.00 -3.04 4.13
C ALA A 84 -0.13 -4.54 3.84
N VAL A 85 -0.29 -4.89 2.56
CA VAL A 85 -0.38 -6.28 2.12
C VAL A 85 0.44 -6.49 0.85
N SER A 86 1.14 -7.61 0.77
CA SER A 86 1.87 -8.00 -0.44
C SER A 86 0.89 -8.31 -1.57
N VAL A 87 1.18 -7.82 -2.78
CA VAL A 87 0.39 -8.15 -3.97
C VAL A 87 0.48 -9.65 -4.31
N LYS A 88 1.58 -10.33 -3.93
CA LYS A 88 1.74 -11.77 -4.15
C LYS A 88 0.79 -12.61 -3.28
N ASP A 89 0.40 -12.07 -2.13
CA ASP A 89 -0.50 -12.73 -1.18
C ASP A 89 -1.98 -12.37 -1.43
N LEU A 90 -2.25 -11.43 -2.35
CA LEU A 90 -3.61 -11.02 -2.71
C LEU A 90 -4.14 -11.81 -3.90
N ASP A 91 -5.19 -12.58 -3.66
CA ASP A 91 -6.00 -13.18 -4.71
C ASP A 91 -6.95 -12.12 -5.30
N ARG A 92 -6.66 -11.67 -6.52
CA ARG A 92 -7.47 -10.67 -7.24
C ARG A 92 -8.90 -11.17 -7.47
N ASP A 93 -9.08 -12.47 -7.66
CA ASP A 93 -10.39 -13.08 -7.88
C ASP A 93 -11.18 -13.16 -6.58
N ASP A 94 -10.52 -13.35 -5.44
CA ASP A 94 -11.17 -13.25 -4.11
C ASP A 94 -11.65 -11.83 -3.83
N ILE A 95 -10.82 -10.82 -4.08
CA ILE A 95 -11.21 -9.40 -3.88
C ILE A 95 -12.35 -9.00 -4.83
N ALA A 96 -12.29 -9.38 -6.10
CA ALA A 96 -13.37 -9.09 -7.06
C ALA A 96 -14.70 -9.74 -6.65
N ARG A 97 -14.64 -10.96 -6.11
CA ARG A 97 -15.81 -11.68 -5.60
C ARG A 97 -16.39 -11.00 -4.37
N ARG A 98 -15.55 -10.62 -3.40
CA ARG A 98 -15.98 -9.88 -2.20
C ARG A 98 -16.55 -8.51 -2.52
N VAL A 99 -16.01 -7.80 -3.51
CA VAL A 99 -16.60 -6.53 -4.00
C VAL A 99 -18.01 -6.79 -4.56
N GLN A 100 -18.19 -7.88 -5.30
CA GLN A 100 -19.50 -8.23 -5.86
C GLN A 100 -20.50 -8.59 -4.74
N GLU A 101 -20.10 -9.42 -3.78
CA GLU A 101 -20.90 -9.77 -2.60
C GLU A 101 -21.27 -8.52 -1.79
N ALA A 102 -20.32 -7.63 -1.53
CA ALA A 102 -20.57 -6.38 -0.80
C ALA A 102 -21.51 -5.43 -1.56
N LYS A 103 -21.52 -5.43 -2.90
CA LYS A 103 -22.52 -4.67 -3.69
C LYS A 103 -23.92 -5.23 -3.53
N GLU A 104 -24.03 -6.55 -3.52
CA GLU A 104 -25.29 -7.26 -3.30
C GLU A 104 -25.81 -7.00 -1.88
N ASP A 105 -24.93 -7.02 -0.87
CA ASP A 105 -25.29 -6.70 0.52
C ASP A 105 -25.79 -5.25 0.69
N VAL A 106 -25.18 -4.27 0.02
CA VAL A 106 -25.68 -2.88 0.00
C VAL A 106 -27.06 -2.78 -0.64
N ALA A 107 -27.30 -3.56 -1.70
CA ALA A 107 -28.58 -3.59 -2.41
C ALA A 107 -29.69 -4.28 -1.58
N ASP A 108 -29.35 -5.35 -0.87
CA ASP A 108 -30.27 -6.16 -0.06
C ASP A 108 -30.48 -5.61 1.36
N ALA A 109 -29.67 -4.66 1.81
CA ALA A 109 -29.79 -4.00 3.10
C ALA A 109 -31.18 -3.35 3.26
N ARG A 110 -31.91 -3.79 4.29
CA ARG A 110 -33.29 -3.35 4.58
C ARG A 110 -33.36 -2.16 5.54
N ASP A 111 -32.29 -1.92 6.30
CA ASP A 111 -32.21 -0.86 7.31
C ASP A 111 -31.04 0.10 7.02
N ASP A 112 -31.22 1.40 7.29
CA ASP A 112 -30.25 2.46 6.99
C ASP A 112 -28.88 2.24 7.67
N ASN A 113 -28.87 1.68 8.89
CA ASN A 113 -27.64 1.39 9.61
C ASN A 113 -26.83 0.27 8.93
N THR A 114 -27.52 -0.79 8.46
CA THR A 114 -26.88 -1.88 7.72
C THR A 114 -26.36 -1.42 6.37
N ARG A 115 -27.11 -0.56 5.66
CA ARG A 115 -26.68 0.03 4.38
C ARG A 115 -25.43 0.87 4.56
N THR A 116 -25.40 1.76 5.56
CA THR A 116 -24.24 2.64 5.81
C THR A 116 -22.95 1.84 6.06
N ARG A 117 -23.03 0.75 6.83
CA ARG A 117 -21.87 -0.11 7.10
C ARG A 117 -21.42 -0.89 5.86
N ALA A 118 -22.37 -1.42 5.10
CA ALA A 118 -22.09 -2.13 3.86
C ALA A 118 -21.47 -1.19 2.80
N GLU A 119 -21.92 0.07 2.72
CA GLU A 119 -21.36 1.09 1.82
C GLU A 119 -19.91 1.46 2.19
N GLN A 120 -19.61 1.57 3.48
CA GLN A 120 -18.24 1.80 3.96
C GLN A 120 -17.33 0.62 3.58
N TYR A 121 -17.78 -0.60 3.83
CA TYR A 121 -17.04 -1.82 3.49
C TYR A 121 -16.82 -1.96 1.97
N LEU A 122 -17.84 -1.65 1.17
CA LEU A 122 -17.74 -1.61 -0.29
C LEU A 122 -16.70 -0.58 -0.75
N SER A 123 -16.69 0.60 -0.16
CA SER A 123 -15.75 1.67 -0.50
C SER A 123 -14.30 1.25 -0.26
N GLU A 124 -14.04 0.57 0.86
CA GLU A 124 -12.73 0.02 1.19
C GLU A 124 -12.29 -1.06 0.18
N LEU A 125 -13.16 -2.02 -0.13
CA LEU A 125 -12.89 -3.09 -1.10
C LEU A 125 -12.70 -2.55 -2.53
N THR A 126 -13.43 -1.51 -2.91
CA THR A 126 -13.29 -0.89 -4.24
C THR A 126 -11.97 -0.12 -4.36
N THR A 127 -11.55 0.55 -3.29
CA THR A 127 -10.23 1.21 -3.21
C THR A 127 -9.11 0.18 -3.34
N LEU A 128 -9.25 -0.96 -2.67
CA LEU A 128 -8.38 -2.13 -2.79
C LEU A 128 -8.29 -2.65 -4.22
N GLN A 129 -9.45 -2.87 -4.86
CA GLN A 129 -9.54 -3.35 -6.23
C GLN A 129 -8.87 -2.38 -7.21
N GLY A 130 -9.07 -1.07 -7.03
CA GLY A 130 -8.42 -0.04 -7.83
C GLY A 130 -6.90 -0.05 -7.67
N ALA A 131 -6.40 -0.18 -6.43
CA ALA A 131 -4.97 -0.33 -6.18
C ALA A 131 -4.39 -1.59 -6.84
N LEU A 132 -5.13 -2.70 -6.87
CA LEU A 132 -4.71 -3.94 -7.54
C LEU A 132 -4.73 -3.84 -9.07
N GLN A 133 -5.66 -3.10 -9.66
CA GLN A 133 -5.70 -2.87 -11.11
C GLN A 133 -4.60 -1.92 -11.58
N ALA A 134 -4.17 -0.99 -10.73
CA ALA A 134 -3.04 -0.09 -10.97
C ALA A 134 -1.66 -0.75 -10.73
N ALA A 135 -1.62 -1.90 -10.04
CA ALA A 135 -0.45 -2.76 -9.89
C ALA A 135 -0.31 -3.72 -11.09
#